data_AF-A0A534M154-F1
#
_entry.id   AF-A0A534M154-F1
#
_cell.length_a   1.000
_cell.length_b   1.000
_cell.length_c   1.000
_cell.angle_alpha   90.00
_cell.angle_beta   90.00
_cell.angle_gamma   90.00
#
_symmetry.space_group_name_H-M   'P 1'
#
loop_
_entity.id
_entity.type
_entity.pdbx_description
1 polymer ?
#
loop_
_entity_poly.entity_id
_entity_poly.type
_entity_poly.pdbx_seq_one_letter_code
_entity_poly.pdbx_strand_id
1 'polypeptide(L)'
;MSPRPPKVQLLGLLPAILKPCGPACAQPFTNVSVEALIDEERRETPDLLRENSERAHELAERLVGEFGSRLRIEVVGLESPRGIWLGLRHRVGRGFAVIVDGRDVFRNPDDYTPVRKAVDAALAARGSAEG
;
A
#
# COMPACT_ATOMS: atom_id res chain seq x y z
N MET A 1 18.79 -9.24 -18.37
CA MET A 1 18.04 -8.15 -17.69
C MET A 1 17.14 -8.85 -16.68
N SER A 2 17.48 -8.83 -15.39
CA SER A 2 16.71 -9.61 -14.39
C SER A 2 15.24 -9.17 -14.38
N PRO A 3 14.30 -10.11 -14.27
CA PRO A 3 12.89 -9.78 -14.20
C PRO A 3 12.67 -8.87 -12.99
N ARG A 4 11.96 -7.74 -13.19
CA ARG A 4 11.57 -6.89 -12.07
C ARG A 4 10.76 -7.72 -11.07
N PRO A 5 10.91 -7.50 -9.76
CA PRO A 5 10.09 -8.18 -8.76
C PRO A 5 8.59 -7.86 -8.99
N PRO A 6 7.67 -8.79 -8.69
CA PRO A 6 6.24 -8.50 -8.68
C PRO A 6 5.93 -7.28 -7.82
N LYS A 7 5.00 -6.46 -8.32
CA LYS A 7 4.57 -5.25 -7.64
C LYS A 7 3.28 -5.52 -6.87
N VAL A 8 3.27 -5.21 -5.57
CA VAL A 8 2.07 -5.23 -4.73
C VAL A 8 1.69 -3.80 -4.40
N GLN A 9 0.51 -3.37 -4.83
CA GLN A 9 0.03 -2.01 -4.58
C GLN A 9 -1.03 -2.02 -3.48
N LEU A 10 -0.80 -1.21 -2.45
CA LEU A 10 -1.75 -0.95 -1.37
C LEU A 10 -2.49 0.34 -1.69
N LEU A 11 -3.75 0.22 -2.09
CA LEU A 11 -4.59 1.32 -2.58
C LEU A 11 -5.66 1.66 -1.56
N GLY A 12 -5.75 2.92 -1.13
CA GLY A 12 -6.79 3.34 -0.21
C GLY A 12 -6.76 4.84 0.07
N LEU A 13 -7.74 5.32 0.83
CA LEU A 13 -7.63 6.62 1.50
C LEU A 13 -6.73 6.43 2.71
N LEU A 14 -5.53 7.02 2.67
CA LEU A 14 -4.48 6.81 3.66
C LEU A 14 -4.05 8.15 4.25
N PRO A 15 -3.71 8.19 5.56
CA PRO A 15 -3.18 9.40 6.19
C PRO A 15 -1.85 9.81 5.56
N ALA A 16 -1.51 11.10 5.64
CA ALA A 16 -0.30 11.63 5.03
C ALA A 16 0.98 11.04 5.64
N ILE A 17 0.93 10.56 6.88
CA ILE A 17 2.02 9.81 7.50
C ILE A 17 2.44 8.54 6.73
N LEU A 18 1.52 7.91 5.98
CA LEU A 18 1.82 6.75 5.13
C LEU A 18 2.19 7.13 3.69
N LYS A 19 2.17 8.41 3.35
CA LYS A 19 2.64 8.87 2.05
C LYS A 19 4.17 8.86 2.05
N PRO A 20 4.82 8.62 0.90
CA PRO A 20 6.28 8.48 0.80
C PRO A 20 7.12 9.64 1.37
N CYS A 21 6.52 10.81 1.60
CA CYS A 21 7.16 11.99 2.16
C CYS A 21 6.85 12.26 3.65
N GLY A 22 5.78 11.69 4.21
CA GLY A 22 5.42 11.79 5.64
C GLY A 22 5.46 13.20 6.27
N PRO A 23 5.45 13.30 7.61
CA PRO A 23 5.51 14.57 8.35
C PRO A 23 6.92 15.19 8.33
N ALA A 24 7.95 14.36 8.09
CA ALA A 24 9.33 14.82 7.95
C ALA A 24 9.53 15.81 6.79
N CYS A 25 8.79 15.64 5.68
CA CYS A 25 8.83 16.61 4.58
C CYS A 25 8.04 17.91 4.87
N ALA A 26 7.11 17.89 5.83
CA ALA A 26 6.34 19.07 6.21
C ALA A 26 7.08 19.96 7.23
N GLN A 27 7.97 19.37 8.06
CA GLN A 27 8.69 20.06 9.11
C GLN A 27 9.38 21.37 8.68
N PRO A 28 10.04 21.49 7.52
CA PRO A 28 10.66 22.75 7.10
C PRO A 28 9.66 23.89 6.80
N PHE A 29 8.38 23.55 6.59
CA PHE A 29 7.30 24.48 6.29
C PHE A 29 6.43 24.77 7.51
N THR A 30 6.74 24.15 8.65
CA THR A 30 5.97 24.23 9.88
C THR A 30 6.89 24.54 11.05
N ASN A 31 6.57 25.50 11.92
CA ASN A 31 7.39 25.80 13.12
C ASN A 31 7.20 24.76 14.25
N VAL A 32 6.77 23.55 13.92
CA VAL A 32 6.47 22.46 14.87
C VAL A 32 7.37 21.25 14.58
N SER A 33 7.58 20.41 15.59
CA SER A 33 8.42 19.21 15.42
C SER A 33 7.69 18.12 14.62
N VAL A 34 8.44 17.15 14.10
CA VAL A 34 7.88 15.98 13.40
C VAL A 34 6.94 15.19 14.31
N GLU A 35 7.29 15.03 15.58
CA GLU A 35 6.51 14.32 16.58
C GLU A 35 5.17 15.02 16.85
N ALA A 36 5.18 16.36 16.91
CA ALA A 36 3.97 17.15 17.07
C ALA A 36 3.04 17.04 15.84
N LEU A 37 3.61 17.06 14.64
CA LEU A 37 2.85 16.83 13.40
C LEU A 37 2.25 15.43 13.33
N ILE A 38 2.98 14.41 13.81
CA ILE A 38 2.48 13.03 13.90
C ILE A 38 1.31 12.95 14.90
N ASP A 39 1.42 13.59 16.07
CA ASP A 39 0.37 13.56 17.09
C ASP A 39 -0.89 14.31 16.65
N GLU A 40 -0.72 15.46 15.99
CA GLU A 40 -1.82 16.24 15.41
C GLU A 40 -2.52 15.46 14.30
N GLU A 41 -1.75 14.90 13.36
CA GLU A 41 -2.33 14.07 12.29
C GLU A 41 -3.04 12.84 12.87
N ARG A 42 -2.50 12.20 13.91
CA ARG A 42 -3.14 11.07 14.58
C ARG A 42 -4.47 11.45 15.23
N ARG A 43 -4.60 12.67 15.76
CA ARG A 43 -5.80 13.18 16.41
C ARG A 43 -6.88 13.61 15.41
N GLU A 44 -6.48 14.16 14.27
CA GLU A 44 -7.38 14.71 13.26
C GLU A 44 -7.74 13.70 12.16
N THR A 45 -6.99 12.60 12.04
CA THR A 45 -7.27 11.56 11.04
C THR A 45 -8.63 10.90 11.32
N PRO A 46 -9.58 10.94 10.37
CA PRO A 46 -10.85 10.24 10.51
C PRO A 46 -10.66 8.73 10.68
N ASP A 47 -11.52 8.07 11.46
CA ASP A 47 -11.41 6.64 11.78
C ASP A 47 -11.25 5.76 10.53
N LEU A 48 -11.97 6.06 9.44
CA LEU A 48 -11.87 5.32 8.19
C LEU A 48 -10.46 5.36 7.56
N LEU A 49 -9.74 6.47 7.66
CA LEU A 49 -8.36 6.58 7.17
C LEU A 49 -7.40 5.82 8.09
N ARG A 50 -7.65 5.86 9.40
CA ARG A 50 -6.88 5.11 10.40
C ARG A 50 -7.01 3.60 10.22
N GLU A 51 -8.23 3.10 10.04
CA GLU A 51 -8.49 1.68 9.77
C GLU A 51 -7.81 1.20 8.48
N ASN A 52 -7.87 2.00 7.41
CA ASN A 52 -7.18 1.70 6.16
C ASN A 52 -5.65 1.70 6.34
N SER A 53 -5.13 2.61 7.17
CA SER A 53 -3.71 2.71 7.51
C SER A 53 -3.22 1.49 8.28
N GLU A 54 -3.94 1.08 9.32
CA GLU A 54 -3.63 -0.11 10.13
C GLU A 54 -3.62 -1.36 9.24
N ARG A 55 -4.63 -1.53 8.39
CA ARG A 55 -4.70 -2.63 7.41
C ARG A 55 -3.53 -2.61 6.42
N ALA A 56 -3.17 -1.43 5.89
CA ALA A 56 -2.05 -1.30 4.97
C ALA A 56 -0.72 -1.67 5.64
N HIS A 57 -0.53 -1.22 6.88
CA HIS A 57 0.67 -1.49 7.67
C HIS A 57 0.82 -2.97 8.00
N GLU A 58 -0.22 -3.61 8.57
CA GLU A 58 -0.21 -5.03 8.92
C GLU A 58 0.08 -5.90 7.68
N LEU A 59 -0.55 -5.59 6.55
CA LEU A 59 -0.31 -6.32 5.32
C LEU A 59 1.11 -6.12 4.79
N ALA A 60 1.64 -4.89 4.86
CA ALA A 60 3.01 -4.61 4.45
C ALA A 60 4.02 -5.38 5.30
N GLU A 61 3.84 -5.42 6.64
CA GLU A 61 4.70 -6.19 7.53
C GLU A 61 4.71 -7.68 7.21
N ARG A 62 3.53 -8.28 6.98
CA ARG A 62 3.41 -9.69 6.58
C ARG A 62 4.12 -9.97 5.26
N LEU A 63 3.90 -9.12 4.24
CA LEU A 63 4.51 -9.27 2.92
C LEU A 63 6.04 -9.11 2.97
N VAL A 64 6.55 -8.13 3.71
CA VAL A 64 7.99 -7.93 3.90
C VAL A 64 8.60 -9.09 4.67
N GLY A 65 7.95 -9.55 5.74
CA GLY A 65 8.43 -10.68 6.54
C GLY A 65 8.52 -11.98 5.76
N GLU A 66 7.56 -12.27 4.88
CA GLU A 66 7.50 -13.53 4.13
C GLU A 66 8.31 -13.49 2.81
N PHE A 67 8.26 -12.37 2.09
CA PHE A 67 8.81 -12.28 0.73
C PHE A 67 10.06 -11.40 0.61
N GLY A 68 10.26 -10.47 1.55
CA GLY A 68 11.41 -9.57 1.56
C GLY A 68 11.59 -8.81 0.26
N SER A 69 12.83 -8.76 -0.23
CA SER A 69 13.21 -8.05 -1.46
C SER A 69 12.71 -8.69 -2.77
N ARG A 70 12.06 -9.85 -2.69
CA ARG A 70 11.45 -10.52 -3.86
C ARG A 70 10.23 -9.79 -4.38
N LEU A 71 9.69 -8.84 -3.62
CA LEU A 71 8.55 -8.00 -4.01
C LEU A 71 8.89 -6.52 -3.95
N ARG A 72 8.08 -5.74 -4.64
CA ARG A 72 8.05 -4.29 -4.51
C ARG A 72 6.67 -3.86 -4.01
N ILE A 73 6.61 -3.31 -2.80
CA ILE A 73 5.39 -2.74 -2.23
C ILE A 73 5.30 -1.27 -2.64
N GLU A 74 4.12 -0.84 -3.11
CA GLU A 74 3.82 0.56 -3.40
C GLU A 74 2.53 0.98 -2.70
N VAL A 75 2.61 2.02 -1.89
CA VAL A 75 1.43 2.67 -1.32
C VAL A 75 0.89 3.69 -2.32
N VAL A 76 -0.39 3.61 -2.63
CA VAL A 76 -1.07 4.51 -3.57
C VAL A 76 -2.31 5.10 -2.91
N GLY A 77 -2.27 6.40 -2.62
CA GLY A 77 -3.44 7.13 -2.11
C GLY A 77 -4.52 7.28 -3.19
N LEU A 78 -5.78 7.01 -2.85
CA LEU A 78 -6.94 7.16 -3.74
C LEU A 78 -7.16 8.60 -4.20
N GLU A 79 -6.63 9.58 -3.48
CA GLU A 79 -6.66 11.00 -3.81
C GLU A 79 -5.64 11.42 -4.87
N SER A 80 -4.68 10.55 -5.21
CA SER A 80 -3.71 10.81 -6.28
C SER A 80 -4.31 10.52 -7.66
N PRO A 81 -3.84 11.18 -8.75
CA PRO A 81 -4.31 10.87 -10.11
C PRO A 81 -4.20 9.37 -10.48
N ARG A 82 -3.10 8.73 -10.05
CA ARG A 82 -2.90 7.28 -10.21
C ARG A 82 -3.90 6.47 -9.38
N GLY A 83 -4.16 6.88 -8.15
CA GLY A 83 -5.13 6.25 -7.26
C GLY A 83 -6.56 6.35 -7.78
N ILE A 84 -6.98 7.52 -8.27
CA ILE A 84 -8.30 7.73 -8.90
C ILE A 84 -8.47 6.77 -10.08
N TRP A 85 -7.48 6.71 -10.98
CA TRP A 85 -7.54 5.81 -12.13
C TRP A 85 -7.62 4.34 -11.72
N LEU A 86 -6.80 3.90 -10.77
CA LEU A 86 -6.85 2.51 -10.26
C LEU A 86 -8.17 2.21 -9.54
N GLY A 87 -8.66 3.15 -8.74
CA GLY A 87 -9.92 3.04 -8.01
C GLY A 87 -11.11 2.87 -8.96
N LEU A 88 -11.12 3.62 -10.07
CA LEU A 88 -12.10 3.47 -11.13
C LEU A 88 -11.93 2.15 -11.90
N ARG A 89 -10.72 1.86 -12.38
CA ARG A 89 -10.40 0.65 -13.16
C ARG A 89 -10.80 -0.63 -12.41
N HIS A 90 -10.56 -0.66 -11.11
CA HIS A 90 -10.76 -1.84 -10.28
C HIS A 90 -12.00 -1.75 -9.38
N ARG A 91 -12.82 -0.69 -9.51
CA ARG A 91 -14.05 -0.45 -8.73
C ARG A 91 -13.85 -0.63 -7.22
N VAL A 92 -12.83 0.05 -6.67
CA VAL A 92 -12.45 -0.08 -5.25
C VAL A 92 -13.37 0.73 -4.33
N GLY A 93 -13.96 1.82 -4.83
CA GLY A 93 -14.81 2.71 -4.03
C GLY A 93 -13.98 3.54 -3.03
N ARG A 94 -14.47 3.68 -1.79
CA ARG A 94 -13.80 4.42 -0.70
C ARG A 94 -12.97 3.52 0.24
N GLY A 95 -12.95 2.21 -0.02
CA GLY A 95 -12.28 1.23 0.83
C GLY A 95 -10.80 1.08 0.51
N PHE A 96 -10.22 0.04 1.09
CA PHE A 96 -8.87 -0.41 0.86
C PHE A 96 -8.85 -1.53 -0.20
N ALA A 97 -7.80 -1.61 -1.00
CA ALA A 97 -7.58 -2.71 -1.92
C ALA A 97 -6.10 -3.03 -2.08
N VAL A 98 -5.84 -4.30 -2.35
CA VAL A 98 -4.52 -4.83 -2.66
C VAL A 98 -4.53 -5.27 -4.11
N ILE A 99 -3.57 -4.79 -4.89
CA ILE A 99 -3.43 -5.15 -6.29
C ILE A 99 -2.08 -5.85 -6.48
N VAL A 100 -2.11 -7.13 -6.87
CA VAL A 100 -0.92 -7.92 -7.14
C VAL A 100 -0.65 -7.92 -8.64
N ASP A 101 0.53 -7.41 -9.01
CA ASP A 101 1.05 -7.30 -10.37
C ASP A 101 0.09 -6.66 -11.40
N GLY A 102 -0.78 -5.77 -10.92
CA GLY A 102 -1.78 -5.08 -11.74
C GLY A 102 -2.94 -5.95 -12.24
N ARG A 103 -3.04 -7.20 -11.77
CA ARG A 103 -4.01 -8.21 -12.26
C ARG A 103 -4.98 -8.64 -11.18
N ASP A 104 -4.46 -9.22 -10.10
CA ASP A 104 -5.29 -9.73 -9.01
C ASP A 104 -5.65 -8.59 -8.07
N VAL A 105 -6.94 -8.45 -7.75
CA VAL A 105 -7.47 -7.35 -6.93
C VAL A 105 -8.24 -7.92 -5.76
N PHE A 106 -7.82 -7.56 -4.56
CA PHE A 106 -8.46 -7.94 -3.31
C PHE A 106 -9.00 -6.68 -2.65
N ARG A 107 -10.33 -6.53 -2.59
CA ARG A 107 -10.99 -5.37 -1.99
C ARG A 107 -11.31 -5.69 -0.54
N ASN A 108 -10.88 -4.82 0.39
CA ASN A 108 -10.99 -4.99 1.84
C ASN A 108 -10.71 -6.44 2.28
N PRO A 109 -9.53 -7.01 1.95
CA PRO A 109 -9.25 -8.39 2.33
C PRO A 109 -9.12 -8.47 3.86
N ASP A 110 -10.01 -9.23 4.48
CA ASP A 110 -9.90 -9.58 5.90
C ASP A 110 -9.01 -10.82 6.13
N ASP A 111 -8.79 -11.63 5.07
CA ASP A 111 -7.87 -12.76 5.05
C ASP A 111 -6.65 -12.46 4.17
N TYR A 112 -5.47 -12.76 4.70
CA TYR A 112 -4.18 -12.61 4.00
C TYR A 112 -3.94 -13.72 2.97
N THR A 113 -4.53 -14.89 3.16
CA THR A 113 -4.27 -16.10 2.36
C THR A 113 -4.47 -15.91 0.85
N PRO A 114 -5.54 -15.24 0.37
CA PRO A 114 -5.73 -15.01 -1.06
C PRO A 114 -4.65 -14.09 -1.66
N VAL A 115 -4.24 -13.06 -0.92
CA VAL A 115 -3.17 -12.14 -1.33
C VAL A 115 -1.85 -12.90 -1.44
N ARG A 116 -1.53 -13.70 -0.43
CA ARG A 116 -0.33 -14.55 -0.38
C ARG A 116 -0.27 -15.49 -1.58
N LYS A 117 -1.36 -16.19 -1.91
CA LYS A 117 -1.45 -17.09 -3.07
C LYS A 117 -1.21 -16.37 -4.39
N ALA A 118 -1.76 -15.17 -4.58
CA ALA A 118 -1.53 -14.40 -5.80
C ALA A 118 -0.07 -13.92 -5.91
N VAL A 119 0.55 -13.57 -4.79
CA VAL A 119 1.97 -13.22 -4.73
C VAL A 119 2.85 -14.42 -5.08
N ASP A 120 2.58 -15.60 -4.50
CA ASP A 120 3.27 -16.85 -4.83
C ASP A 120 3.17 -17.16 -6.33
N ALA A 121 1.96 -17.04 -6.91
CA ALA A 121 1.74 -17.25 -8.34
C ALA A 121 2.51 -16.24 -9.20
N ALA A 122 2.54 -14.96 -8.81
CA ALA A 122 3.27 -13.93 -9.53
C ALA A 122 4.79 -14.12 -9.48
N LEU A 123 5.32 -14.65 -8.37
CA LEU A 123 6.72 -15.03 -8.24
C LEU A 123 7.05 -16.26 -9.10
N ALA A 124 6.22 -17.30 -9.05
CA ALA A 124 6.41 -18.52 -9.84
C ALA A 124 6.40 -18.24 -11.35
N ALA A 125 5.45 -17.44 -11.83
CA ALA A 125 5.35 -17.08 -13.25
C ALA A 125 6.61 -16.35 -13.78
N ARG A 126 7.37 -15.68 -12.91
CA ARG A 126 8.62 -15.01 -13.27
C ARG A 126 9.82 -15.96 -13.24
N GLY A 127 9.83 -16.90 -12.29
CA GLY A 127 10.86 -17.96 -12.26
C GLY A 127 10.75 -18.92 -13.45
N SER A 128 9.54 -19.20 -13.95
CA SER A 128 9.33 -20.02 -15.15
C SER A 128 9.68 -19.32 -16.46
N ALA A 129 9.81 -17.98 -16.47
CA ALA A 129 10.22 -17.23 -17.66
C ALA A 129 11.76 -17.19 -17.85
N GLU A 130 12.52 -17.73 -16.90
CA GLU A 130 13.98 -17.85 -16.94
C GLU A 130 14.47 -19.26 -17.31
N GLY A 131 13.55 -20.23 -17.47
CA GLY A 131 13.84 -21.65 -17.76
C GLY A 131 13.67 -22.04 -19.23
#